data_AF-A0A1M6XG93-F1
#
_entry.id   AF-A0A1M6XG93-F1
#
_cell.length_a   1.000
_cell.length_b   1.000
_cell.length_c   1.000
_cell.angle_alpha   90.00
_cell.angle_beta   90.00
_cell.angle_gamma   90.00
#
_symmetry.space_group_name_H-M   'P 1'
#
loop_
_entity.id
_entity.type
_entity.pdbx_description
1 polymer ?
#
loop_
_entity_poly.entity_id
_entity_poly.type
_entity_poly.pdbx_seq_one_letter_code
_entity_poly.pdbx_strand_id
1 'polypeptide(L)'
;MLLVRLYQVEDKEVMVMDGMQGYMPGANAIRLLASRKSGVGADRVIVCAGTQAKQGFRAFTADGQETELTAEDCLLLSRQQMDIEIRLTDSFVEKMRQADEERLAKAC
;
A
#
# COMPACT_ATOMS: atom_id res chain seq x y z
N MET A 1 -4.19 1.79 -14.45
CA MET A 1 -3.07 2.50 -13.81
C MET A 1 -3.44 2.77 -12.36
N LEU A 2 -2.59 2.41 -11.40
CA LEU A 2 -2.85 2.57 -9.97
C LEU A 2 -1.99 3.71 -9.40
N LEU A 3 -2.53 4.51 -8.49
CA LEU A 3 -1.83 5.68 -7.95
C LEU A 3 -1.50 5.47 -6.48
N VAL A 4 -0.24 5.75 -6.13
CA VAL A 4 0.25 5.70 -4.76
C VAL A 4 0.87 7.04 -4.40
N ARG A 5 0.75 7.42 -3.13
CA ARG A 5 1.28 8.67 -2.59
C ARG A 5 2.29 8.34 -1.52
N LEU A 6 3.47 8.95 -1.58
CA LEU A 6 4.48 8.84 -0.53
C LEU A 6 4.47 10.10 0.32
N TYR A 7 4.62 9.87 1.61
CA TYR A 7 4.76 10.87 2.65
C TYR A 7 6.00 10.55 3.45
N GLN A 8 6.82 11.57 3.69
CA GLN A 8 7.92 11.49 4.63
C GLN A 8 7.43 11.99 6.00
N VAL A 9 7.46 11.10 6.98
CA VAL A 9 7.11 11.38 8.38
C VAL A 9 8.34 11.08 9.22
N GLU A 10 8.99 12.13 9.71
CA GLU A 10 10.27 12.02 10.41
C GLU A 10 11.29 11.25 9.53
N ASP A 11 11.77 10.10 10.01
CA ASP A 11 12.73 9.22 9.32
C ASP A 11 12.06 8.02 8.62
N LYS A 12 10.74 8.04 8.42
CA LYS A 12 9.98 6.95 7.78
C LYS A 12 9.26 7.42 6.52
N GLU A 13 9.28 6.55 5.52
CA GLU A 13 8.47 6.70 4.31
C GLU A 13 7.17 5.90 4.44
N VAL A 14 6.05 6.63 4.42
CA VAL A 14 4.71 6.06 4.48
C VAL A 14 4.05 6.20 3.11
N MET A 15 3.65 5.07 2.55
CA MET A 15 2.92 5.01 1.30
C MET A 15 1.42 4.89 1.56
N VAL A 16 0.61 5.69 0.87
CA VAL A 16 -0.85 5.60 0.90
C VAL A 16 -1.35 5.27 -0.49
N MET A 17 -2.25 4.29 -0.59
CA MET A 17 -2.87 3.90 -1.84
C MET A 17 -4.37 3.67 -1.69
N ASP A 18 -5.10 3.94 -2.77
CA ASP A 18 -6.53 3.65 -2.82
C ASP A 18 -6.76 2.22 -3.33
N GLY A 19 -7.04 1.29 -2.41
CA GLY A 19 -7.32 -0.11 -2.74
C GLY A 19 -8.69 -0.32 -3.39
N MET A 20 -9.55 0.71 -3.43
CA MET A 20 -10.85 0.66 -4.09
C MET A 20 -10.74 0.99 -5.58
N GLN A 21 -9.64 1.58 -6.03
CA GLN A 21 -9.38 1.87 -7.43
C GLN A 21 -8.78 0.66 -8.17
N GLY A 22 -9.60 -0.38 -8.32
CA GLY A 22 -9.36 -1.48 -9.26
C GLY A 22 -8.48 -2.62 -8.77
N TYR A 23 -7.86 -2.53 -7.60
CA TYR A 23 -7.11 -3.63 -6.99
C TYR A 23 -6.85 -3.42 -5.49
N MET A 24 -7.25 -4.41 -4.68
CA MET A 24 -6.94 -4.48 -3.25
C MET A 24 -5.74 -5.41 -3.03
N PRO A 25 -4.55 -4.89 -2.68
CA PRO A 25 -3.36 -5.72 -2.50
C PRO A 25 -3.45 -6.58 -1.24
N GLY A 26 -2.94 -7.81 -1.34
CA GLY A 26 -2.62 -8.69 -0.22
C GLY A 26 -1.20 -8.50 0.29
N ALA A 27 -0.81 -9.31 1.28
CA ALA A 27 0.47 -9.18 1.96
C ALA A 27 1.70 -9.26 1.03
N ASN A 28 1.65 -10.10 -0.02
CA ASN A 28 2.79 -10.29 -0.91
C ASN A 28 2.92 -9.14 -1.91
N ALA A 29 1.79 -8.66 -2.44
CA ALA A 29 1.75 -7.44 -3.22
C ALA A 29 2.30 -6.24 -2.44
N ILE A 30 1.95 -6.12 -1.15
CA ILE A 30 2.52 -5.09 -0.27
C ILE A 30 4.04 -5.26 -0.13
N ARG A 31 4.54 -6.47 0.12
CA ARG A 31 6.00 -6.73 0.17
C ARG A 31 6.71 -6.30 -1.11
N LEU A 32 6.13 -6.64 -2.26
CA LEU A 32 6.69 -6.29 -3.56
C LEU A 32 6.70 -4.77 -3.74
N LEU A 33 5.60 -4.09 -3.39
CA LEU A 33 5.44 -2.65 -3.51
C LEU A 33 6.39 -1.87 -2.56
N ALA A 34 6.49 -2.31 -1.31
CA ALA A 34 7.32 -1.69 -0.28
C ALA A 34 8.82 -2.00 -0.42
N SER A 35 9.20 -2.98 -1.25
CA SER A 35 10.60 -3.30 -1.52
C SER A 35 11.31 -2.15 -2.23
N ARG A 36 12.36 -1.60 -1.61
CA ARG A 36 13.25 -0.59 -2.21
C ARG A 36 14.06 -1.11 -3.40
N LYS A 37 14.15 -2.45 -3.58
CA LYS A 37 14.93 -3.07 -4.67
C LYS A 37 14.11 -3.30 -5.94
N SER A 38 12.82 -3.62 -5.77
CA SER A 38 11.98 -4.13 -6.85
C SER A 38 10.64 -3.42 -6.98
N GLY A 39 10.28 -2.58 -6.01
CA GLY A 39 9.06 -1.79 -5.98
C GLY A 39 9.37 -0.31 -5.79
N VAL A 40 8.42 0.39 -5.17
CA VAL A 40 8.53 1.83 -4.92
C VAL A 40 9.43 2.10 -3.72
N GLY A 41 9.38 1.24 -2.69
CA GLY A 41 10.09 1.48 -1.44
C GLY A 41 9.24 2.27 -0.44
N ALA A 42 8.93 1.67 0.69
CA ALA A 42 8.33 2.35 1.85
C ALA A 42 8.52 1.51 3.09
N ASP A 43 8.55 2.15 4.25
CA ASP A 43 8.65 1.46 5.53
C ASP A 43 7.25 1.02 6.04
N ARG A 44 6.22 1.75 5.61
CA ARG A 44 4.82 1.50 5.95
C ARG A 44 3.91 1.75 4.75
N VAL A 45 2.89 0.91 4.57
CA VAL A 45 1.89 1.05 3.50
C VAL A 45 0.49 1.08 4.07
N ILE A 46 -0.29 2.10 3.74
CA ILE A 46 -1.68 2.28 4.13
C ILE A 46 -2.56 2.14 2.90
N VAL A 47 -3.54 1.25 2.98
CA VAL A 47 -4.49 0.96 1.90
C VAL A 47 -5.87 1.40 2.33
N CYS A 48 -6.49 2.30 1.57
CA CYS A 48 -7.91 2.63 1.73
C CYS A 48 -8.74 1.42 1.29
N ALA A 49 -9.50 0.84 2.22
CA ALA A 49 -10.29 -0.38 2.05
C ALA A 49 -11.81 -0.19 2.26
N GLY A 50 -12.29 1.06 2.24
CA GLY A 50 -13.69 1.39 2.52
C GLY A 50 -14.53 1.80 1.31
N THR A 51 -15.82 1.45 1.33
CA THR A 51 -16.85 2.06 0.48
C THR A 51 -17.37 3.34 1.13
N GLN A 52 -18.08 4.19 0.36
CA GLN A 52 -18.51 5.55 0.71
C GLN A 52 -19.21 5.73 2.09
N ALA A 53 -19.65 4.66 2.76
CA ALA A 53 -20.32 4.71 4.06
C ALA A 53 -19.42 4.36 5.29
N LYS A 54 -18.27 3.69 5.08
CA LYS A 54 -17.26 3.42 6.12
C LYS A 54 -15.88 3.37 5.46
N GLN A 55 -15.12 4.46 5.54
CA GLN A 55 -13.71 4.44 5.18
C GLN A 55 -12.96 3.56 6.18
N GLY A 56 -12.63 2.33 5.78
CA GLY A 56 -11.67 1.49 6.48
C GLY A 56 -10.29 1.75 5.89
N PHE A 57 -9.26 1.82 6.74
CA PHE A 57 -7.86 1.79 6.30
C PHE A 57 -7.21 0.54 6.85
N ARG A 58 -6.37 -0.08 6.04
CA ARG A 58 -5.53 -1.21 6.43
C ARG A 58 -4.09 -0.76 6.37
N ALA A 59 -3.36 -0.90 7.47
CA ALA A 59 -1.96 -0.54 7.52
C ALA A 59 -1.09 -1.80 7.49
N PHE A 60 0.00 -1.74 6.75
CA PHE A 60 0.92 -2.85 6.59
C PHE A 60 2.35 -2.39 6.83
N THR A 61 3.15 -3.28 7.38
CA THR A 61 4.61 -3.12 7.40
C THR A 61 5.19 -3.38 6.00
N ALA A 62 6.44 -2.99 5.76
CA ALA A 62 7.17 -3.33 4.53
C ALA A 62 7.23 -4.85 4.25
N ASP A 63 7.17 -5.67 5.30
CA ASP A 63 7.12 -7.14 5.21
C ASP A 63 5.69 -7.66 4.96
N GLY A 64 4.74 -6.80 4.61
CA GLY A 64 3.36 -7.16 4.28
C GLY A 64 2.54 -7.67 5.45
N GLN A 65 3.01 -7.50 6.69
CA GLN A 65 2.22 -7.84 7.87
C GLN A 65 1.19 -6.74 8.11
N GLU A 66 -0.08 -7.13 8.20
CA GLU A 66 -1.16 -6.20 8.57
C GLU A 66 -1.03 -5.82 10.05
N THR A 67 -1.18 -4.52 10.32
CA THR A 67 -1.08 -3.90 11.64
C THR A 67 -2.21 -2.88 11.80
N GLU A 68 -2.55 -2.57 13.04
CA GLU A 68 -3.50 -1.48 13.31
C GLU A 68 -2.91 -0.12 12.89
N LEU A 69 -3.81 0.82 12.59
CA LEU A 69 -3.44 2.22 12.40
C LEU A 69 -2.89 2.79 13.71
N THR A 70 -1.81 3.54 13.60
CA THR A 70 -1.25 4.31 14.69
C THR A 70 -1.83 5.72 14.70
N ALA A 71 -1.62 6.46 15.80
CA ALA A 71 -2.00 7.88 15.86
C ALA A 71 -1.28 8.71 14.79
N GLU A 72 -0.02 8.39 14.49
CA GLU A 72 0.78 9.02 13.42
C GLU A 72 0.15 8.81 12.04
N ASP A 73 -0.34 7.59 11.76
CA ASP A 73 -1.03 7.30 10.50
C ASP A 73 -2.30 8.14 10.34
N CYS A 74 -3.09 8.25 11.41
CA CYS A 74 -4.31 9.05 11.40
C CYS A 74 -4.02 10.54 11.16
N LEU A 75 -2.95 11.07 11.76
CA LEU A 75 -2.51 12.45 11.52
C LEU A 75 -2.04 12.64 10.08
N LEU A 76 -1.25 11.70 9.54
CA LEU A 76 -0.82 11.72 8.14
C LEU A 76 -2.01 11.72 7.18
N LEU A 77 -3.02 10.87 7.41
CA LEU A 77 -4.20 10.77 6.54
C LEU A 77 -5.03 12.07 6.52
N SER A 78 -4.89 12.93 7.53
CA SER A 78 -5.51 14.27 7.57
C SER A 78 -4.74 15.34 6.79
N ARG A 79 -3.49 15.05 6.41
CA ARG A 79 -2.61 15.99 5.69
C ARG A 79 -3.03 16.10 4.23
N GLN A 80 -3.23 17.34 3.75
CA GLN A 80 -3.60 17.60 2.35
C GLN A 80 -2.42 17.50 1.38
N GLN A 81 -1.21 17.79 1.84
CA GLN A 81 -0.02 17.82 1.00
C GLN A 81 0.75 16.50 1.08
N MET A 82 0.81 15.79 -0.04
CA MET A 82 1.69 14.64 -0.27
C MET A 82 3.06 15.11 -0.77
N ASP A 83 4.11 14.32 -0.48
CA ASP A 83 5.47 14.68 -0.89
C ASP A 83 5.77 14.17 -2.32
N ILE A 84 5.32 12.96 -2.67
CA ILE A 84 5.50 12.38 -4.00
C ILE A 84 4.24 11.62 -4.44
N GLU A 85 3.83 11.79 -5.70
CA GLU A 85 2.83 10.96 -6.38
C GLU A 85 3.53 10.01 -7.36
N ILE A 86 3.21 8.71 -7.28
CA ILE A 86 3.73 7.69 -8.18
C ILE A 86 2.58 6.96 -8.86
N ARG A 87 2.72 6.80 -10.17
CA ARG A 87 1.76 6.09 -11.02
C ARG A 87 2.31 4.73 -11.39
N LEU A 88 1.73 3.69 -10.83
CA LEU A 88 2.07 2.31 -11.14
C LEU A 88 1.47 1.93 -12.49
N THR A 89 2.35 1.43 -13.36
CA THR A 89 1.95 0.89 -14.66
C THR A 89 1.09 -0.35 -14.48
N ASP A 90 0.23 -0.64 -15.46
CA ASP A 90 -0.61 -1.84 -15.43
C ASP A 90 0.24 -3.13 -15.35
N SER A 91 1.42 -3.12 -16.00
CA SER A 91 2.37 -4.24 -15.92
C SER A 91 2.90 -4.50 -14.50
N PHE A 92 3.06 -3.45 -13.69
CA PHE A 92 3.50 -3.61 -12.31
C PHE A 92 2.36 -4.08 -11.40
N VAL A 93 1.16 -3.53 -11.60
CA VAL A 93 -0.04 -3.98 -10.88
C VAL A 93 -0.32 -5.46 -11.15
N GLU A 94 -0.07 -5.94 -12.38
CA GLU A 94 -0.22 -7.35 -12.70
C GLU A 94 0.79 -8.24 -11.95
N LYS A 95 2.05 -7.79 -11.82
CA LYS A 95 3.03 -8.50 -10.98
C LYS A 95 2.61 -8.54 -9.50
N MET A 96 1.97 -7.49 -9.01
CA MET A 96 1.43 -7.48 -7.65
C MET A 96 0.32 -8.53 -7.49
N ARG A 97 -0.61 -8.64 -8.46
CA ARG A 97 -1.64 -9.68 -8.47
C ARG A 97 -1.04 -11.09 -8.48
N GLN A 98 -0.07 -11.32 -9.36
CA GLN A 98 0.66 -12.59 -9.44
C GLN A 98 1.35 -12.94 -8.11
N ALA A 99 1.97 -11.95 -7.45
CA ALA A 99 2.62 -12.17 -6.15
C ALA A 99 1.63 -12.61 -5.05
N ASP A 100 0.39 -12.12 -5.09
CA ASP A 100 -0.66 -12.59 -4.18
C ASP A 100 -1.19 -13.98 -4.58
N GLU A 101 -1.36 -14.25 -5.88
CA GLU A 101 -1.86 -15.53 -6.42
C GLU A 101 -0.89 -16.70 -6.26
N GLU A 102 0.42 -16.49 -6.43
CA GLU A 102 1.45 -17.53 -6.33
C GLU A 102 1.47 -18.23 -4.97
N ARG A 103 0.98 -17.57 -3.91
CA ARG A 103 0.86 -18.19 -2.58
C ARG A 103 -0.46 -18.93 -2.39
N LEU A 104 -1.56 -18.45 -2.98
CA LEU A 104 -2.83 -19.21 -3.02
C LEU A 104 -2.59 -20.58 -3.67
N ALA A 105 -1.82 -20.63 -4.76
CA ALA A 105 -1.46 -21.87 -5.43
C ALA A 105 -0.50 -22.79 -4.64
N LYS A 106 0.28 -22.26 -3.70
CA LYS A 106 1.18 -23.04 -2.81
C LYS A 106 0.53 -23.44 -1.49
N ALA A 107 -0.66 -22.94 -1.19
CA ALA A 107 -1.41 -23.23 0.03
C ALA A 107 -2.59 -24.20 -0.19
N CYS A 108 -2.93 -24.50 -1.45
CA CYS A 108 -3.81 -25.61 -1.87
C CYS A 108 -2.99 -26.87 -2.14
#